data_AF-A0A3C1A7D7-F1
#
_entry.id   AF-A0A3C1A7D7-F1
#
_cell.length_a   1.000
_cell.length_b   1.000
_cell.length_c   1.000
_cell.angle_alpha   90.00
_cell.angle_beta   90.00
_cell.angle_gamma   90.00
#
_symmetry.space_group_name_H-M   'P 1'
#
loop_
_entity.id
_entity.type
_entity.pdbx_description
1 polymer ?
#
loop_
_entity_poly.entity_id
_entity_poly.type
_entity_poly.pdbx_seq_one_letter_code
_entity_poly.pdbx_strand_id
1 'polypeptide(L)'
;DETDLSKVHFDETIFKAFAKGYIGEVKDVMTKREAELFAFSVKLMTYECGIRFLTDYLNGDTYFKIHRENHNLERARNQFKLVEEITKKEDILRGIVKDLVK
;
A
#
# COMPACT_ATOMS: atom_id res chain seq x y z
N ASP A 1 5.48 14.15 1.36
CA ASP A 1 4.58 13.55 0.33
C ASP A 1 4.85 14.30 -0.96
N GLU A 2 4.75 13.59 -2.09
CA GLU A 2 5.11 14.13 -3.40
C GLU A 2 3.91 14.88 -4.00
N THR A 3 4.15 16.04 -4.59
CA THR A 3 3.10 16.86 -5.23
C THR A 3 2.96 16.51 -6.71
N ASP A 4 4.03 16.04 -7.34
CA ASP A 4 4.05 15.50 -8.69
C ASP A 4 3.75 13.99 -8.71
N LEU A 5 2.47 13.65 -8.91
CA LEU A 5 2.00 12.27 -8.93
C LEU A 5 2.63 11.41 -10.04
N SER A 6 3.28 12.02 -11.04
CA SER A 6 3.99 11.27 -12.07
C SER A 6 5.23 10.54 -11.54
N LYS A 7 5.74 10.92 -10.37
CA LYS A 7 6.88 10.28 -9.70
C LYS A 7 6.47 9.20 -8.68
N VAL A 8 5.17 9.06 -8.43
CA VAL A 8 4.63 8.17 -7.42
C VAL A 8 4.33 6.82 -8.07
N HIS A 9 5.18 5.84 -7.78
CA HIS A 9 5.09 4.50 -8.35
C HIS A 9 5.12 3.44 -7.27
N PHE A 10 4.40 2.35 -7.52
CA PHE A 10 4.56 1.13 -6.75
C PHE A 10 5.67 0.28 -7.38
N ASP A 11 6.68 -0.06 -6.58
CA ASP A 11 7.84 -0.88 -6.99
C ASP A 11 7.66 -2.34 -6.53
N GLU A 12 7.38 -3.21 -7.48
CA GLU A 12 7.24 -4.65 -7.26
C GLU A 12 8.52 -5.33 -6.75
N THR A 13 9.70 -4.76 -7.01
CA THR A 13 10.99 -5.28 -6.52
C THR A 13 11.10 -5.09 -5.01
N ILE A 14 10.70 -3.92 -4.51
CA ILE A 14 10.63 -3.65 -3.07
C ILE A 14 9.58 -4.55 -2.42
N PHE A 15 8.39 -4.68 -3.02
CA PHE A 15 7.37 -5.61 -2.53
C PHE A 15 7.89 -7.04 -2.44
N LYS A 16 8.57 -7.54 -3.47
CA LYS A 16 9.13 -8.90 -3.50
C LYS A 16 10.17 -9.10 -2.39
N ALA A 17 11.05 -8.13 -2.18
CA ALA A 17 12.06 -8.20 -1.12
C ALA A 17 11.40 -8.26 0.27
N PHE A 18 10.41 -7.39 0.52
CA PHE A 18 9.63 -7.40 1.76
C PHE A 18 8.89 -8.73 1.96
N ALA A 19 8.12 -9.16 0.96
CA ALA A 19 7.33 -10.39 1.01
C ALA A 19 8.22 -11.61 1.25
N LYS A 20 9.40 -11.68 0.62
CA LYS A 20 10.36 -12.77 0.85
C LYS A 20 10.82 -12.81 2.31
N GLY A 21 11.17 -11.66 2.89
CA GLY A 21 11.58 -11.59 4.29
C GLY A 21 10.44 -11.96 5.23
N TYR A 22 9.27 -11.35 5.07
CA TYR A 22 8.13 -11.58 5.96
C TYR A 22 7.60 -13.02 5.85
N ILE A 23 7.27 -13.49 4.65
CA ILE A 23 6.75 -14.85 4.42
C ILE A 23 7.77 -15.89 4.85
N GLY A 24 9.07 -15.65 4.63
CA GLY A 24 10.13 -16.56 5.06
C GLY A 24 10.08 -16.89 6.56
N GLU A 25 9.72 -15.92 7.40
CA GLU A 25 9.63 -16.09 8.85
C GLU A 25 8.28 -16.65 9.33
N VAL A 26 7.19 -16.39 8.59
CA VAL A 26 5.83 -16.74 9.05
C VAL A 26 5.16 -17.86 8.26
N LYS A 27 5.84 -18.44 7.25
CA LYS A 27 5.25 -19.44 6.33
C LYS A 27 4.59 -20.60 7.06
N ASP A 28 5.19 -21.09 8.15
CA ASP A 28 4.71 -22.26 8.89
C ASP A 28 3.42 -22.00 9.69
N VAL A 29 3.12 -20.74 10.00
CA VAL A 29 1.92 -20.33 10.75
C VAL A 29 0.90 -19.59 9.89
N MET A 30 1.28 -19.21 8.66
CA MET A 30 0.41 -18.51 7.73
C MET A 30 -0.63 -19.45 7.14
N THR A 31 -1.90 -19.10 7.29
CA THR A 31 -3.00 -19.85 6.69
C THR A 31 -3.04 -19.66 5.18
N LYS A 32 -3.68 -20.62 4.49
CA LYS A 32 -3.94 -20.51 3.05
C LYS A 32 -4.67 -19.22 2.68
N ARG A 33 -5.64 -18.79 3.50
CA ARG A 33 -6.44 -17.60 3.21
C ARG A 33 -5.64 -16.31 3.37
N GLU A 34 -4.74 -16.25 4.35
CA GLU A 34 -3.82 -15.11 4.51
C GLU A 34 -2.87 -15.01 3.31
N ALA A 35 -2.31 -16.13 2.86
CA ALA A 35 -1.47 -16.15 1.65
C ALA A 35 -2.22 -15.65 0.41
N GLU A 36 -3.46 -16.09 0.20
CA GLU A 36 -4.30 -15.63 -0.92
C GLU A 36 -4.60 -14.12 -0.87
N LEU A 37 -4.74 -13.57 0.33
CA LEU A 37 -5.09 -12.17 0.54
C LEU A 37 -3.87 -11.24 0.69
N PHE A 38 -2.66 -11.78 0.82
CA PHE A 38 -1.46 -10.99 1.09
C PHE A 38 -1.22 -9.87 0.07
N ALA A 39 -1.33 -10.17 -1.23
CA ALA A 39 -1.19 -9.15 -2.27
C ALA A 39 -2.33 -8.11 -2.23
N PHE A 40 -3.54 -8.55 -1.91
CA PHE A 40 -4.70 -7.66 -1.78
C PHE A 40 -4.60 -6.76 -0.54
N SER A 41 -4.03 -7.24 0.57
CA SER A 41 -3.91 -6.46 1.81
C SER A 41 -3.06 -5.20 1.61
N VAL A 42 -2.04 -5.26 0.74
CA VAL A 42 -1.23 -4.08 0.37
C VAL A 42 -2.10 -2.98 -0.22
N LYS A 43 -2.98 -3.34 -1.17
CA LYS A 43 -3.96 -2.41 -1.75
C LYS A 43 -4.93 -1.88 -0.71
N LEU A 44 -5.48 -2.77 0.13
CA LEU A 44 -6.45 -2.43 1.15
C LEU A 44 -5.90 -1.43 2.18
N MET A 45 -4.72 -1.70 2.74
CA MET A 45 -4.09 -0.83 3.74
C MET A 45 -3.72 0.54 3.14
N THR A 46 -3.24 0.56 1.90
CA THR A 46 -2.93 1.80 1.18
C THR A 46 -4.21 2.63 0.97
N TYR A 47 -5.30 1.97 0.56
CA TYR A 47 -6.59 2.62 0.35
C TYR A 47 -7.20 3.16 1.66
N GLU A 48 -7.19 2.37 2.73
CA GLU A 48 -7.63 2.78 4.07
C GLU A 48 -6.86 4.02 4.54
N CYS A 49 -5.53 4.01 4.41
CA CYS A 49 -4.70 5.14 4.79
C CYS A 49 -5.00 6.40 3.96
N GLY A 50 -5.22 6.25 2.65
CA GLY A 50 -5.64 7.33 1.77
C GLY A 50 -6.97 7.96 2.17
N ILE A 51 -7.97 7.14 2.51
CA ILE A 51 -9.26 7.61 3.04
C ILE A 51 -9.02 8.38 4.34
N ARG A 52 -8.23 7.86 5.27
CA ARG A 52 -7.97 8.50 6.56
C ARG A 52 -7.30 9.87 6.39
N PHE A 53 -6.33 10.01 5.48
CA PHE A 53 -5.75 11.32 5.18
C PHE A 53 -6.77 12.28 4.56
N LEU A 54 -7.60 11.80 3.64
CA LEU A 54 -8.64 12.65 3.03
C LEU A 54 -9.68 13.09 4.06
N THR A 55 -10.11 12.18 4.92
CA THR A 55 -11.04 12.48 6.02
C THR A 55 -10.43 13.50 6.98
N ASP A 56 -9.16 13.36 7.36
CA ASP A 56 -8.52 14.31 8.25
C ASP A 56 -8.40 15.70 7.60
N TYR A 57 -8.06 15.79 6.31
CA TYR A 57 -8.08 17.04 5.56
C TYR A 57 -9.46 17.71 5.56
N LEU A 58 -10.52 16.95 5.28
CA LEU A 58 -11.89 17.47 5.29
C LEU A 58 -12.36 17.91 6.69
N ASN A 59 -11.77 17.34 7.74
CA ASN A 59 -12.05 17.69 9.13
C ASN A 59 -11.15 18.81 9.69
N GLY A 60 -10.31 19.43 8.85
CA GLY A 60 -9.45 20.53 9.28
C GLY A 60 -8.14 20.08 9.93
N ASP A 61 -7.59 18.93 9.54
CA ASP A 61 -6.26 18.43 9.91
C ASP A 61 -6.05 18.29 11.43
N THR A 62 -6.93 17.54 12.09
CA THR A 62 -6.98 17.41 13.56
C THR A 62 -6.27 16.17 14.11
N TYR A 63 -6.04 15.16 13.25
CA TYR A 63 -5.47 13.88 13.65
C TYR A 63 -3.99 13.76 13.28
N PHE A 64 -3.62 13.99 12.01
CA PHE A 64 -2.25 13.89 11.53
C PHE A 64 -1.55 15.24 11.59
N LYS A 65 -0.32 15.27 12.10
CA LYS A 65 0.51 16.47 12.07
C LYS A 65 0.78 16.90 10.63
N ILE A 66 0.46 18.17 10.33
CA ILE A 66 0.76 18.83 9.06
C ILE A 66 1.93 19.81 9.19
N HIS A 67 2.57 20.09 8.05
CA HIS A 67 3.69 21.05 7.96
C HIS A 67 3.42 22.19 6.97
N ARG A 68 2.33 22.10 6.20
CA ARG A 68 1.88 23.09 5.22
C ARG A 68 0.38 22.90 4.96
N GLU A 69 -0.23 23.90 4.35
CA GLU A 69 -1.59 23.79 3.83
C GLU A 69 -1.69 22.63 2.83
N ASN A 70 -2.84 21.94 2.79
CA ASN A 70 -3.12 20.80 1.89
C ASN A 70 -2.25 19.55 2.11
N HIS A 71 -1.44 19.48 3.17
CA HIS A 71 -0.51 18.36 3.37
C HIS A 71 -1.20 16.98 3.42
N ASN A 72 -2.32 16.86 4.12
CA ASN A 72 -3.07 15.60 4.15
C ASN A 72 -3.81 15.30 2.83
N LEU A 73 -4.25 16.33 2.10
CA LEU A 73 -4.79 16.14 0.74
C LEU A 73 -3.72 15.57 -0.21
N GLU A 74 -2.49 16.08 -0.14
CA GLU A 74 -1.35 15.58 -0.91
C GLU A 74 -1.01 14.13 -0.51
N ARG A 75 -0.99 13.81 0.78
CA ARG A 75 -0.83 12.42 1.26
C ARG A 75 -1.91 11.50 0.72
N ALA A 76 -3.18 11.91 0.77
CA ALA A 76 -4.29 11.13 0.23
C ALA A 76 -4.13 10.86 -1.26
N ARG A 77 -3.76 11.87 -2.06
CA ARG A 77 -3.49 11.72 -3.50
C ARG A 77 -2.37 10.73 -3.79
N ASN A 78 -1.28 10.78 -3.01
CA ASN A 78 -0.20 9.78 -3.11
C ASN A 78 -0.72 8.36 -2.86
N GLN A 79 -1.50 8.15 -1.80
CA GLN A 79 -2.06 6.83 -1.49
C GLN A 79 -2.98 6.32 -2.61
N PHE A 80 -3.86 7.17 -3.14
CA PHE A 80 -4.75 6.76 -4.24
C PHE A 80 -3.99 6.49 -5.54
N LYS A 81 -2.92 7.24 -5.82
CA LYS A 81 -2.04 6.94 -6.95
C LYS A 81 -1.36 5.57 -6.78
N LEU A 82 -0.91 5.23 -5.57
CA LEU A 82 -0.37 3.91 -5.28
C LEU A 82 -1.42 2.81 -5.41
N VAL A 83 -2.67 3.02 -4.97
CA VAL A 83 -3.78 2.07 -5.17
C VAL A 83 -4.01 1.79 -6.66
N GLU A 84 -3.97 2.82 -7.49
CA GLU A 84 -4.08 2.69 -8.95
C GLU A 84 -2.93 1.83 -9.51
N GLU A 85 -1.68 2.13 -9.13
CA GLU A 85 -0.49 1.37 -9.55
C GLU A 85 -0.53 -0.08 -9.09
N ILE A 86 -0.91 -0.33 -7.83
CA ILE A 86 -1.06 -1.69 -7.27
C ILE A 86 -2.13 -2.47 -8.03
N THR A 87 -3.25 -1.84 -8.36
CA THR A 87 -4.34 -2.49 -9.10
C THR A 87 -3.88 -2.95 -10.48
N LYS A 88 -3.08 -2.13 -11.18
CA LYS A 88 -2.50 -2.52 -12.49
C LYS A 88 -1.50 -3.67 -12.38
N LYS A 89 -0.86 -3.85 -11.23
CA LYS A 89 0.17 -4.87 -10.98
C LYS A 89 -0.34 -6.06 -10.18
N GLU A 90 -1.65 -6.16 -9.90
CA GLU A 90 -2.19 -7.10 -8.92
C GLU A 90 -1.85 -8.56 -9.25
N ASP A 91 -1.90 -8.95 -10.52
CA ASP A 91 -1.54 -10.31 -10.97
C ASP A 91 -0.05 -10.62 -10.76
N ILE A 92 0.83 -9.62 -10.96
CA ILE A 92 2.27 -9.75 -10.71
C ILE A 92 2.52 -10.00 -9.22
N LEU A 93 1.88 -9.20 -8.34
CA LEU A 93 2.04 -9.34 -6.89
C LEU A 93 1.51 -10.69 -6.39
N ARG A 94 0.36 -11.14 -6.90
CA ARG A 94 -0.20 -12.45 -6.60
C ARG A 94 0.73 -13.58 -7.05
N GLY A 95 1.36 -13.44 -8.22
CA GLY A 95 2.37 -14.38 -8.72
C GLY A 95 3.57 -14.49 -7.78
N ILE A 96 4.11 -13.35 -7.35
CA ILE A 96 5.23 -13.28 -6.39
C ILE A 96 4.89 -14.01 -5.10
N VAL A 97 3.72 -13.74 -4.50
CA VAL A 97 3.31 -14.40 -3.25
C VAL A 97 3.17 -15.91 -3.45
N LYS A 98 2.52 -16.34 -4.54
CA LYS A 98 2.37 -17.78 -4.84
C LYS A 98 3.72 -18.50 -4.94
N ASP A 99 4.72 -17.86 -5.53
CA ASP A 99 6.06 -18.45 -5.66
C ASP A 99 6.81 -18.53 -4.33
N LEU A 100 6.55 -17.62 -3.40
CA LEU A 100 7.17 -17.60 -2.07
C LEU A 100 6.52 -18.58 -1.07
N VAL A 101 5.25 -18.92 -1.30
CA VAL A 101 4.49 -19.82 -0.41
C VAL A 101 4.59 -21.30 -0.82
N LYS A 102 5.07 -21.60 -2.03
CA LYS A 102 5.53 -22.95 -2.40
C LYS A 102 6.60 -23.40 -1.41
#